data_AF-A0A497GMJ8-F1
#
_entry.id   AF-A0A497GMJ8-F1
#
_cell.length_a   1.000
_cell.length_b   1.000
_cell.length_c   1.000
_cell.angle_alpha   90.00
_cell.angle_beta   90.00
_cell.angle_gamma   90.00
#
_symmetry.space_group_name_H-M   'P 1'
#
loop_
_entity.id
_entity.type
_entity.pdbx_description
1 polymer ?
#
loop_
_entity_poly.entity_id
_entity_poly.type
_entity_poly.pdbx_seq_one_letter_code
_entity_poly.pdbx_strand_id
1 'polypeptide(L)'
;MWRILRPDAITVWKNPEVRRRLSWYYDVMTDKKPAKFIICKHISADVNLKDASLSELWDEHKRLSEEFDRIWGRIKEGKMSLTELKKATVSFLDVKIEIAKRIIKRCEFCEHRCKVNRLKGEKGFCRLNSRTIVHSWFHHYGEEGPLVPSGTIFYGGCNLR
;
A
#
# COMPACT_ATOMS: atom_id res chain seq x y z
N MET A 1 -15.22 -23.72 -2.63
CA MET A 1 -14.30 -24.74 -3.21
C MET A 1 -12.89 -24.66 -2.64
N TRP A 2 -12.26 -23.48 -2.54
CA TRP A 2 -10.88 -23.35 -2.02
C TRP A 2 -10.67 -23.90 -0.60
N ARG A 3 -11.68 -23.80 0.27
CA ARG A 3 -11.67 -24.39 1.62
C ARG A 3 -11.46 -25.90 1.65
N ILE A 4 -11.84 -26.59 0.59
CA ILE A 4 -11.62 -28.04 0.42
C ILE A 4 -10.21 -28.29 -0.12
N LEU A 5 -9.73 -27.45 -1.03
CA LEU A 5 -8.39 -27.55 -1.63
C LEU A 5 -7.26 -27.16 -0.68
N ARG A 6 -7.53 -26.21 0.22
CA ARG A 6 -6.58 -25.61 1.17
C ARG A 6 -7.20 -25.54 2.56
N PRO A 7 -7.48 -26.68 3.21
CA PRO A 7 -8.04 -26.71 4.56
C PRO A 7 -7.07 -26.13 5.60
N ASP A 8 -5.77 -26.16 5.32
CA ASP A 8 -4.70 -25.53 6.11
C ASP A 8 -4.90 -24.02 6.27
N ALA A 9 -5.43 -23.34 5.25
CA ALA A 9 -5.73 -21.91 5.30
C ALA A 9 -6.86 -21.56 6.29
N ILE A 10 -7.63 -22.56 6.73
CA ILE A 10 -8.61 -22.42 7.80
C ILE A 10 -7.98 -22.79 9.14
N THR A 11 -7.28 -23.93 9.21
CA THR A 11 -6.76 -24.47 10.47
C THR A 11 -5.59 -23.66 11.02
N VAL A 12 -4.83 -22.98 10.17
CA VAL A 12 -3.70 -22.12 10.58
C VAL A 12 -4.11 -21.05 11.60
N TRP A 13 -5.36 -20.57 11.51
CA TRP A 13 -5.91 -19.58 12.44
C TRP A 13 -6.27 -20.14 13.82
N LYS A 14 -6.16 -21.45 14.04
CA LYS A 14 -6.26 -22.07 15.38
C LYS A 14 -4.94 -21.94 16.15
N ASN A 15 -3.83 -21.68 15.48
CA ASN A 15 -2.53 -21.49 16.12
C ASN A 15 -2.50 -20.11 16.83
N PRO A 16 -2.31 -20.06 18.17
CA PRO A 16 -2.31 -18.82 18.92
C PRO A 16 -1.21 -17.84 18.50
N GLU A 17 -0.04 -18.34 18.10
CA GLU A 17 1.08 -17.49 17.68
C GLU A 17 0.81 -16.84 16.32
N VAL A 18 0.19 -17.57 15.38
CA VAL A 18 -0.25 -17.00 14.10
C VAL A 18 -1.28 -15.91 14.35
N ARG A 19 -2.29 -16.19 15.19
CA ARG A 19 -3.32 -15.22 15.58
C ARG A 19 -2.72 -13.96 16.19
N ARG A 20 -1.71 -14.11 17.05
CA ARG A 20 -1.04 -12.99 17.72
C ARG A 20 -0.23 -12.16 16.72
N ARG A 21 0.64 -12.80 15.94
CA ARG A 21 1.54 -12.10 14.97
C ARG A 21 0.79 -11.44 13.83
N LEU A 22 -0.26 -12.08 13.31
CA LEU A 22 -1.05 -11.62 12.17
C LEU A 22 -2.41 -11.03 12.60
N SER A 23 -2.56 -10.63 13.86
CA SER A 23 -3.82 -10.12 14.42
C SER A 23 -4.46 -9.03 13.56
N TRP A 24 -3.70 -7.98 13.20
CA TRP A 24 -4.21 -6.91 12.35
C TRP A 24 -4.63 -7.41 10.96
N TYR A 25 -3.82 -8.27 10.35
CA TYR A 25 -4.13 -8.84 9.03
C TYR A 25 -5.42 -9.67 9.10
N TYR A 26 -5.58 -10.51 10.12
CA TYR A 26 -6.78 -11.30 10.33
C TYR A 26 -8.03 -10.43 10.52
N ASP A 27 -7.92 -9.37 11.34
CA ASP A 27 -9.05 -8.48 11.59
C ASP A 27 -9.45 -7.68 10.35
N VAL A 28 -8.49 -7.32 9.50
CA VAL A 28 -8.79 -6.73 8.18
C VAL A 28 -9.44 -7.74 7.25
N MET A 29 -8.89 -8.96 7.17
CA MET A 29 -9.41 -10.03 6.31
C MET A 29 -10.83 -10.46 6.69
N THR A 30 -11.21 -10.28 7.96
CA THR A 30 -12.55 -10.59 8.48
C THR A 30 -13.46 -9.37 8.64
N ASP A 31 -13.11 -8.26 7.96
CA ASP A 31 -13.88 -7.01 7.92
C ASP A 31 -14.14 -6.35 9.29
N LYS A 32 -13.35 -6.71 10.32
CA LYS A 32 -13.44 -6.13 11.66
C LYS A 32 -12.67 -4.81 11.78
N LYS A 33 -11.60 -4.65 11.00
CA LYS A 33 -10.74 -3.47 10.99
C LYS A 33 -10.50 -2.99 9.56
N PRO A 34 -10.32 -1.68 9.33
CA PRO A 34 -10.06 -1.17 7.99
C PRO A 34 -8.63 -1.48 7.53
N ALA A 35 -8.44 -1.67 6.23
CA ALA A 35 -7.10 -1.71 5.64
C ALA A 35 -6.37 -0.37 5.86
N LYS A 36 -5.04 -0.41 6.05
CA LYS A 36 -4.24 0.78 6.40
C LYS A 36 -4.34 1.90 5.34
N PHE A 37 -4.36 1.57 4.06
CA PHE A 37 -4.50 2.57 2.99
C PHE A 37 -5.87 3.28 3.03
N ILE A 38 -6.91 2.64 3.58
CA ILE A 38 -8.22 3.25 3.77
C ILE A 38 -8.13 4.28 4.90
N ILE A 39 -7.42 3.98 5.99
CA ILE A 39 -7.14 4.94 7.07
C ILE A 39 -6.41 6.16 6.48
N CYS A 40 -5.35 5.95 5.68
CA CYS A 40 -4.61 7.05 5.04
C CYS A 40 -5.50 8.00 4.20
N LYS A 41 -6.59 7.51 3.59
CA LYS A 41 -7.54 8.34 2.82
C LYS A 41 -8.36 9.32 3.67
N HIS A 42 -8.36 9.15 5.00
CA HIS A 42 -9.10 10.00 5.94
C HIS A 42 -8.20 10.98 6.69
N ILE A 43 -6.87 10.84 6.56
CA ILE A 43 -5.92 11.75 7.21
C ILE A 43 -5.69 12.93 6.28
N SER A 44 -6.12 14.12 6.70
CA SER A 44 -6.02 15.33 5.89
C SER A 44 -4.60 15.86 5.82
N ALA A 45 -4.14 16.11 4.60
CA ALA A 45 -2.90 16.81 4.33
C ALA A 45 -3.14 18.32 4.30
N ASP A 46 -2.16 19.08 4.78
CA ASP A 46 -2.13 20.54 4.76
C ASP A 46 -1.04 21.02 3.80
N VAL A 47 -1.19 20.62 2.53
CA VAL A 47 -0.23 20.97 1.49
C VAL A 47 -0.93 21.12 0.15
N ASN A 48 -0.52 22.13 -0.62
CA ASN A 48 -0.91 22.25 -2.01
C ASN A 48 0.00 21.34 -2.87
N LEU A 49 -0.55 20.22 -3.33
CA LEU A 49 0.18 19.23 -4.14
C LEU A 49 0.77 19.78 -5.44
N LYS A 50 0.21 20.86 -5.99
CA LYS A 50 0.69 21.47 -7.24
C LYS A 50 1.94 22.32 -7.01
N ASP A 51 1.91 23.13 -5.97
CA ASP A 51 2.89 24.21 -5.77
C ASP A 51 4.01 23.82 -4.81
N ALA A 52 3.76 22.86 -3.91
CA ALA A 52 4.78 22.38 -2.98
C ALA A 52 6.00 21.83 -3.72
N SER A 53 7.18 21.97 -3.16
CA SER A 53 8.43 21.31 -3.55
C SER A 53 8.44 19.83 -3.12
N LEU A 54 9.41 19.05 -3.60
CA LEU A 54 9.53 17.64 -3.18
C LEU A 54 9.91 17.54 -1.69
N SER A 55 10.67 18.49 -1.15
CA SER A 55 11.03 18.53 0.27
C SER A 55 9.80 18.75 1.14
N GLU A 56 8.99 19.76 0.82
CA GLU A 56 7.77 20.07 1.56
C GLU A 56 6.79 18.90 1.58
N LEU A 57 6.68 18.14 0.48
CA LEU A 57 5.87 16.93 0.46
C LEU A 57 6.40 15.83 1.38
N TRP A 58 7.72 15.69 1.53
CA TRP A 58 8.33 14.73 2.44
C TRP A 58 8.18 15.15 3.90
N ASP A 59 8.30 16.45 4.18
CA ASP A 59 8.05 17.01 5.51
C ASP A 59 6.59 16.77 5.92
N GLU A 60 5.66 17.04 5.00
CA GLU A 60 4.24 16.78 5.22
C GLU A 60 3.95 15.28 5.33
N HIS A 61 4.61 14.44 4.53
CA HIS A 61 4.50 12.98 4.67
C HIS A 61 4.94 12.50 6.05
N LYS A 62 6.03 13.05 6.61
CA LYS A 62 6.50 12.72 7.95
C LYS A 62 5.44 13.06 9.00
N ARG A 63 4.90 14.28 8.96
CA ARG A 63 3.81 14.72 9.85
C ARG A 63 2.60 13.80 9.75
N LEU A 64 2.19 13.45 8.54
CA LEU A 64 1.05 12.56 8.28
C LEU A 64 1.32 11.12 8.69
N SER A 65 2.57 10.67 8.67
CA SER A 65 2.97 9.36 9.17
C SER A 65 2.82 9.27 10.69
N GLU A 66 3.23 10.32 11.41
CA GLU A 66 3.04 10.40 12.86
C GLU A 66 1.55 10.42 13.23
N GLU A 67 0.75 11.18 12.47
CA GLU A 67 -0.70 11.21 12.65
C GLU A 67 -1.36 9.87 12.29
N PHE A 68 -0.87 9.19 11.25
CA PHE A 68 -1.30 7.83 10.91
C PHE A 68 -1.05 6.86 12.06
N ASP A 69 0.12 6.88 12.67
CA ASP A 69 0.45 5.98 13.77
C ASP A 69 -0.45 6.22 14.99
N ARG A 70 -0.78 7.49 15.28
CA ARG A 70 -1.75 7.85 16.34
C ARG A 70 -3.15 7.31 16.04
N ILE A 71 -3.69 7.61 14.87
CA ILE A 71 -5.04 7.18 14.46
C ILE A 71 -5.13 5.65 14.39
N TRP A 72 -4.15 5.03 13.72
CA TRP A 72 -4.07 3.57 13.60
C TRP A 72 -3.98 2.89 14.97
N GLY A 73 -3.17 3.43 15.90
CA GLY A 73 -3.09 2.97 17.28
C GLY A 73 -4.45 3.01 18.00
N ARG A 74 -5.17 4.13 17.91
CA ARG A 74 -6.52 4.25 18.51
C ARG A 74 -7.52 3.27 17.91
N ILE A 75 -7.52 3.10 16.59
CA ILE A 75 -8.38 2.11 15.90
C ILE A 75 -8.03 0.69 16.34
N LYS A 76 -6.73 0.38 16.44
CA LYS A 76 -6.23 -0.92 16.91
C LYS A 76 -6.70 -1.23 18.32
N GLU A 77 -6.67 -0.24 19.22
CA GLU A 77 -7.15 -0.35 20.60
C GLU A 77 -8.68 -0.31 20.75
N GLY A 78 -9.42 -0.08 19.65
CA GLY A 78 -10.88 0.03 19.67
C GLY A 78 -11.41 1.34 20.27
N LYS A 79 -10.54 2.34 20.46
CA LYS A 79 -10.88 3.68 21.00
C LYS A 79 -11.39 4.66 19.94
N MET A 80 -11.50 4.20 18.70
CA MET A 80 -11.93 4.98 17.54
C MET A 80 -12.36 4.03 16.42
N SER A 81 -13.40 4.41 15.68
CA SER A 81 -13.84 3.82 14.43
C SER A 81 -13.46 4.70 13.24
N LEU A 82 -13.24 4.08 12.09
CA LEU A 82 -13.02 4.81 10.83
C LEU A 82 -14.24 5.69 10.46
N THR A 83 -15.45 5.27 10.83
CA THR A 83 -16.70 6.00 10.52
C THR A 83 -16.78 7.37 11.18
N GLU A 84 -15.98 7.60 12.23
CA GLU A 84 -15.87 8.90 12.91
C GLU A 84 -15.00 9.88 12.12
N LEU A 85 -14.18 9.39 11.19
CA LEU A 85 -13.29 10.20 10.37
C LEU A 85 -13.98 10.58 9.06
N LYS A 86 -13.94 11.87 8.74
CA LYS A 86 -14.38 12.34 7.41
C LYS A 86 -13.31 12.00 6.37
N LYS A 87 -13.76 11.67 5.16
CA LYS A 87 -12.84 11.48 4.03
C LYS A 87 -12.14 12.80 3.72
N ALA A 88 -10.83 12.78 3.59
CA ALA A 88 -10.06 13.97 3.29
C ALA A 88 -10.18 14.35 1.81
N THR A 89 -10.19 15.65 1.52
CA THR A 89 -10.14 16.16 0.14
C THR A 89 -8.76 15.94 -0.47
N VAL A 90 -7.71 16.22 0.31
CA VAL A 90 -6.32 15.87 0.02
C VAL A 90 -5.84 15.02 1.18
N SER A 91 -5.52 13.75 0.91
CA SER A 91 -5.22 12.77 1.94
C SER A 91 -3.73 12.43 2.02
N PHE A 92 -3.33 11.75 3.09
CA PHE A 92 -2.00 11.16 3.20
C PHE A 92 -1.66 10.23 2.03
N LEU A 93 -2.67 9.52 1.50
CA LEU A 93 -2.45 8.71 0.32
C LEU A 93 -2.15 9.57 -0.93
N ASP A 94 -2.79 10.72 -1.07
CA ASP A 94 -2.55 11.65 -2.20
C ASP A 94 -1.15 12.26 -2.14
N VAL A 95 -0.65 12.61 -0.94
CA VAL A 95 0.74 13.05 -0.75
C VAL A 95 1.72 11.97 -1.22
N LYS A 96 1.51 10.70 -0.83
CA LYS A 96 2.35 9.57 -1.28
C LYS A 96 2.30 9.40 -2.80
N ILE A 97 1.13 9.55 -3.41
CA ILE A 97 0.95 9.47 -4.87
C ILE A 97 1.73 10.59 -5.57
N GLU A 98 1.64 11.82 -5.07
CA GLU A 98 2.33 12.97 -5.66
C GLU A 98 3.86 12.84 -5.54
N ILE A 99 4.36 12.40 -4.38
CA ILE A 99 5.79 12.07 -4.21
C ILE A 99 6.23 11.04 -5.24
N ALA A 100 5.49 9.93 -5.39
CA ALA A 100 5.82 8.89 -6.36
C ALA A 100 5.85 9.42 -7.81
N LYS A 101 4.89 10.28 -8.19
CA LYS A 101 4.85 10.95 -9.50
C LYS A 101 6.08 11.85 -9.74
N ARG A 102 6.56 12.53 -8.71
CA ARG A 102 7.75 13.40 -8.79
C ARG A 102 9.03 12.60 -8.89
N ILE A 103 9.16 11.50 -8.14
CA ILE A 103 10.30 10.59 -8.24
C ILE A 103 10.44 10.05 -9.67
N ILE A 104 9.34 9.69 -10.35
CA ILE A 104 9.45 9.17 -11.72
C ILE A 104 9.76 10.22 -12.80
N LYS A 105 9.75 11.53 -12.48
CA LYS A 105 10.29 12.58 -13.36
C LYS A 105 11.81 12.52 -13.47
N ARG A 106 12.48 11.97 -12.45
CA ARG A 106 13.91 11.70 -12.38
C ARG A 106 14.10 10.37 -11.68
N CYS A 107 13.78 9.28 -12.40
CA CYS A 107 13.53 7.97 -11.83
C CYS A 107 14.68 7.41 -10.98
N GLU A 108 14.42 7.23 -9.68
CA GLU A 108 15.37 6.72 -8.67
C GLU A 108 14.82 5.54 -7.84
N PHE A 109 13.79 4.84 -8.35
CA PHE A 109 13.14 3.73 -7.62
C PHE A 109 13.97 2.45 -7.47
N CYS A 110 15.03 2.28 -8.24
CA CYS A 110 15.93 1.13 -8.16
C CYS A 110 17.39 1.61 -8.12
N GLU A 111 18.32 0.73 -7.76
CA GLU A 111 19.73 1.11 -7.57
C GLU A 111 20.45 1.57 -8.84
N HIS A 112 19.92 1.29 -10.03
CA HIS A 112 20.46 1.89 -11.27
C HIS A 112 20.34 3.42 -11.28
N ARG A 113 19.39 4.00 -10.52
CA ARG A 113 19.17 5.45 -10.39
C ARG A 113 19.32 6.19 -11.73
N CYS A 114 18.65 5.68 -12.76
CA CYS A 114 18.86 6.08 -14.14
C CYS A 114 18.44 7.53 -14.44
N LYS A 115 17.70 8.19 -13.54
CA LYS A 115 17.32 9.62 -13.62
C LYS A 115 16.49 10.02 -14.85
N VAL A 116 16.07 9.06 -15.68
CA VAL A 116 15.20 9.34 -16.84
C VAL A 116 13.82 9.81 -16.39
N ASN A 117 13.19 10.60 -17.26
CA ASN A 117 11.86 11.13 -17.05
C ASN A 117 10.78 10.21 -17.64
N ARG A 118 10.20 9.37 -16.77
CA ARG A 118 9.14 8.43 -17.17
C ARG A 118 7.86 9.12 -17.63
N LEU A 119 7.60 10.34 -17.17
CA LEU A 119 6.41 11.10 -17.58
C LEU A 119 6.52 11.59 -19.03
N LYS A 120 7.74 11.77 -19.54
CA LYS A 120 8.02 12.06 -20.95
C LYS A 120 8.15 10.82 -21.84
N GLY A 121 7.91 9.64 -21.27
CA GLY A 121 8.05 8.36 -21.98
C GLY A 121 9.48 7.83 -22.07
N GLU A 122 10.44 8.47 -21.39
CA GLU A 122 11.84 8.06 -21.43
C GLU A 122 12.04 6.68 -20.76
N LYS A 123 12.91 5.88 -21.39
CA LYS A 123 13.23 4.52 -20.97
C LYS A 123 14.69 4.44 -20.53
N GLY A 124 14.90 4.16 -19.26
CA GLY A 124 16.22 3.81 -18.71
C GLY A 124 16.50 2.32 -18.94
N PHE A 125 17.52 1.82 -18.23
CA PHE A 125 17.97 0.42 -18.27
C PHE A 125 16.79 -0.58 -18.23
N CYS A 126 15.93 -0.43 -17.22
CA CYS A 126 14.74 -1.28 -17.01
C CYS A 126 13.65 -1.23 -18.07
N ARG A 127 13.71 -0.31 -19.03
CA ARG A 127 12.73 -0.09 -20.12
C ARG A 127 11.28 0.14 -19.70
N LEU A 128 10.98 0.18 -18.39
CA LEU A 128 9.67 0.53 -17.84
C LEU A 128 9.31 1.98 -18.21
N ASN A 129 8.02 2.30 -18.27
CA ASN A 129 7.53 3.67 -18.46
C ASN A 129 6.68 4.09 -17.24
N SER A 130 5.92 5.18 -17.35
CA SER A 130 5.03 5.67 -16.28
C SER A 130 3.75 4.84 -16.10
N ARG A 131 3.51 3.83 -16.95
CA ARG A 131 2.35 2.95 -16.87
C ARG A 131 2.76 1.60 -16.29
N THR A 132 1.87 1.04 -15.48
CA THR A 132 2.01 -0.30 -14.94
C THR A 132 1.59 -1.33 -15.99
N ILE A 133 2.38 -2.40 -16.15
CA ILE A 133 2.04 -3.52 -17.02
C ILE A 133 1.50 -4.64 -16.12
N VAL A 134 0.25 -5.04 -16.33
CA VAL A 134 -0.34 -6.19 -15.64
C VAL A 134 -0.32 -7.37 -16.60
N HIS A 135 0.37 -8.45 -16.22
CA HIS A 135 0.46 -9.66 -17.03
C HIS A 135 -0.73 -10.58 -16.79
N SER A 136 -1.06 -10.81 -15.52
CA SER A 136 -2.18 -11.67 -15.12
C SER A 136 -2.70 -11.28 -13.75
N TRP A 137 -3.97 -11.57 -13.50
CA TRP A 137 -4.57 -11.47 -12.17
C TRP A 137 -5.48 -12.68 -11.96
N PHE A 138 -5.43 -13.27 -10.77
CA PHE A 138 -6.24 -14.45 -10.43
C PHE A 138 -6.26 -14.68 -8.92
N HIS A 139 -7.16 -15.55 -8.46
CA HIS A 139 -7.13 -16.05 -7.09
C HIS A 139 -5.99 -17.07 -6.97
N HIS A 140 -4.93 -16.69 -6.26
CA HIS A 140 -3.79 -17.55 -6.06
C HIS A 140 -3.98 -18.40 -4.80
N TYR A 141 -3.79 -19.71 -4.98
CA TYR A 141 -3.93 -20.72 -3.92
C TYR A 141 -2.59 -21.35 -3.54
N GLY A 142 -1.46 -20.79 -3.99
CA GLY A 142 -0.11 -21.33 -3.74
C GLY A 142 0.63 -20.68 -2.58
N GLU A 143 0.06 -19.65 -1.94
CA GLU A 143 0.68 -18.98 -0.79
C GLU A 143 0.62 -19.84 0.49
N GLU A 144 1.28 -19.40 1.56
CA GLU A 144 1.15 -19.97 2.89
C GLU A 144 -0.28 -19.82 3.43
N GLY A 145 -0.70 -20.76 4.28
CA GLY A 145 -2.07 -20.87 4.79
C GLY A 145 -2.76 -19.54 5.17
N PRO A 146 -2.13 -18.63 5.95
CA PRO A 146 -2.77 -17.37 6.35
C PRO A 146 -3.11 -16.42 5.19
N LEU A 147 -2.47 -16.59 4.04
CA LEU A 147 -2.60 -15.71 2.88
C LEU A 147 -3.50 -16.30 1.78
N VAL A 148 -4.13 -17.46 2.01
CA VAL A 148 -4.90 -18.18 0.99
C VAL A 148 -6.42 -18.05 1.20
N PRO A 149 -7.20 -17.78 0.13
CA PRO A 149 -6.72 -17.36 -1.19
C PRO A 149 -6.21 -15.92 -1.16
N SER A 150 -5.19 -15.63 -1.97
CA SER A 150 -4.77 -14.26 -2.22
C SER A 150 -5.33 -13.76 -3.55
N GLY A 151 -5.73 -12.49 -3.59
CA GLY A 151 -5.96 -11.77 -4.84
C GLY A 151 -4.62 -11.32 -5.40
N THR A 152 -4.06 -12.09 -6.34
CA THR A 152 -2.72 -11.85 -6.86
C THR A 152 -2.77 -11.11 -8.17
N ILE A 153 -1.94 -10.07 -8.29
CA ILE A 153 -1.71 -9.31 -9.51
C ILE A 153 -0.23 -9.47 -9.85
N PHE A 154 0.07 -10.14 -10.96
CA PHE A 154 1.43 -10.23 -11.48
C PHE A 154 1.69 -9.11 -12.47
N TYR A 155 2.68 -8.29 -12.14
CA TYR A 155 3.15 -7.22 -12.99
C TYR A 155 4.22 -7.72 -13.97
N GLY A 156 4.21 -7.18 -15.17
CA GLY A 156 5.25 -7.41 -16.17
C GLY A 156 6.32 -6.32 -16.10
N GLY A 157 7.58 -6.68 -16.36
CA GLY A 157 8.65 -5.70 -16.29
C GLY A 157 9.99 -6.22 -15.81
N CYS A 158 10.80 -5.32 -15.28
CA CYS A 158 12.22 -5.52 -15.07
C CYS A 158 12.53 -6.45 -13.87
N ASN A 159 13.12 -7.60 -14.19
CA ASN A 159 13.87 -8.48 -13.30
C ASN A 159 15.40 -8.26 -13.47
N LEU A 160 15.78 -6.97 -13.45
CA LEU A 160 17.14 -6.39 -13.48
C LEU A 160 17.80 -6.25 -14.86
N ARG A 161 16.97 -5.89 -15.85
CA ARG A 161 17.41 -5.38 -17.15
C ARG A 161 17.50 -3.87 -17.16
#